data_AF-A0A060CAG7-F1
#
_entry.id   AF-A0A060CAG7-F1
#
_cell.length_a   1.000
_cell.length_b   1.000
_cell.length_c   1.000
_cell.angle_alpha   90.00
_cell.angle_beta   90.00
_cell.angle_gamma   90.00
#
_symmetry.space_group_name_H-M   'P 1'
#
loop_
_entity.id
_entity.type
_entity.pdbx_description
1 polymer ?
#
loop_
_entity_poly.entity_id
_entity_poly.type
_entity_poly.pdbx_seq_one_letter_code
_entity_poly.pdbx_strand_id
1 'polypeptide(L)' 'MRKDARTRKTVSPAGAEGIAQFMPGTAKLRGLEDSFDPKEALAASAAYLSALKVEFGNLGLAAAAYN' A
#
# COMPACT_ATOMS: atom_id res chain seq x y z
N MET A 1 29.23 2.32 11.49
CA MET A 1 28.48 2.43 10.22
C MET A 1 28.29 1.02 9.68
N ARG A 2 27.05 0.50 9.71
CA ARG A 2 26.52 -0.67 8.97
C ARG A 2 25.11 -0.93 9.49
N LYS A 3 24.10 -0.40 8.79
CA LYS A 3 22.71 -0.82 8.92
C LYS A 3 22.38 -1.56 7.63
N ASP A 4 22.73 -2.82 7.61
CA ASP A 4 22.60 -3.69 6.45
C ASP A 4 21.16 -4.25 6.44
N ALA A 5 20.17 -3.36 6.43
CA ALA A 5 18.84 -3.71 6.01
C ALA A 5 18.82 -3.55 4.50
N ARG A 6 18.95 -4.65 3.76
CA ARG A 6 18.65 -4.68 2.32
C ARG A 6 17.14 -4.45 2.14
N THR A 7 16.64 -3.23 2.37
CA THR A 7 15.33 -2.82 1.91
C THR A 7 15.43 -2.65 0.40
N ARG A 8 15.28 -3.77 -0.31
CA ARG A 8 15.00 -3.72 -1.75
C ARG A 8 13.70 -2.93 -1.88
N LYS A 9 13.80 -1.68 -2.32
CA LYS A 9 12.64 -0.88 -2.71
C LYS A 9 11.94 -1.65 -3.83
N THR A 10 10.75 -2.18 -3.55
CA THR A 10 9.97 -2.96 -4.51
C THR A 10 9.10 -2.00 -5.30
N VAL A 11 9.34 -1.94 -6.61
CA VAL A 11 8.50 -1.19 -7.55
C VAL A 11 8.06 -2.16 -8.63
N SER A 12 6.75 -2.26 -8.89
CA SER A 12 6.24 -3.09 -9.97
C SER A 12 6.55 -2.45 -11.34
N PRO A 13 6.47 -3.20 -12.45
CA PRO A 13 6.58 -2.62 -13.79
C PRO A 13 5.54 -1.53 -14.07
N ALA A 14 4.37 -1.58 -13.41
CA ALA A 14 3.33 -0.58 -13.51
C ALA A 14 3.58 0.67 -12.64
N GLY A 15 4.59 0.63 -11.76
CA GLY A 15 4.94 1.73 -10.86
C GLY A 15 4.35 1.64 -9.45
N ALA A 16 3.82 0.49 -9.05
CA ALA A 16 3.30 0.28 -7.69
C ALA A 16 4.46 0.13 -6.69
N GLU A 17 4.42 0.84 -5.57
CA GLU A 17 5.53 1.03 -4.65
C GLU A 17 5.35 0.27 -3.32
N GLY A 18 6.46 -0.22 -2.78
CA GLY A 18 6.54 -0.72 -1.41
C GLY A 18 5.86 -2.07 -1.19
N ILE A 19 5.76 -2.49 0.07
CA ILE A 19 5.20 -3.82 0.40
C ILE A 19 3.70 -3.93 0.13
N ALA A 20 2.98 -2.81 0.22
CA ALA A 20 1.54 -2.74 -0.02
C ALA A 20 1.17 -2.45 -1.48
N GLN A 21 2.17 -2.26 -2.35
CA GLN A 21 2.02 -2.01 -3.78
C GLN A 21 1.04 -0.86 -4.09
N PHE A 22 1.21 0.28 -3.40
CA PHE A 22 0.42 1.46 -3.72
C PHE A 22 0.89 2.10 -5.01
N MET A 23 -0.05 2.46 -5.89
CA MET A 23 0.24 3.43 -6.94
C MET A 23 0.54 4.81 -6.30
N PRO A 24 1.50 5.60 -6.80
CA PRO A 24 1.90 6.86 -6.15
C PRO A 24 0.74 7.85 -5.94
N GLY A 25 -0.20 7.92 -6.90
CA GLY A 25 -1.41 8.73 -6.76
C GLY A 25 -2.31 8.27 -5.61
N THR A 26 -2.52 6.95 -5.49
CA THR A 26 -3.28 6.35 -4.39
C THR A 26 -2.58 6.55 -3.05
N ALA A 27 -1.26 6.38 -3.00
CA ALA A 27 -0.45 6.63 -1.80
C ALA A 27 -0.68 8.06 -1.29
N LYS A 28 -0.58 9.06 -2.19
CA LYS A 28 -0.86 10.46 -1.86
C LYS A 28 -2.29 10.70 -1.38
N LEU A 29 -3.29 10.09 -2.04
CA LEU A 29 -4.70 10.21 -1.63
C LEU A 29 -4.98 9.56 -0.27
N ARG A 30 -4.20 8.54 0.10
CA ARG A 30 -4.28 7.85 1.39
C ARG A 30 -3.34 8.44 2.46
N GLY A 31 -2.61 9.49 2.11
CA GLY A 31 -1.77 10.25 3.05
C GLY A 31 -0.47 9.55 3.43
N LEU A 32 0.07 8.67 2.57
CA LEU A 32 1.41 8.13 2.80
C LEU A 32 2.48 9.17 2.46
N GLU A 33 3.42 9.37 3.37
CA GLU A 33 4.67 10.12 3.16
C GLU A 33 5.72 9.25 2.48
N ASP A 34 5.86 7.97 2.87
CA ASP A 34 6.76 7.00 2.23
C ASP A 34 6.09 5.62 2.03
N SER A 35 5.71 5.32 0.78
CA SER A 35 5.20 3.99 0.38
C SER A 35 6.16 2.83 0.71
N PHE A 36 7.46 3.11 0.85
CA PHE A 36 8.48 2.10 1.14
C PHE A 36 8.68 1.85 2.65
N ASP A 37 8.13 2.67 3.56
CA ASP A 37 8.09 2.35 4.99
C ASP A 37 7.04 1.27 5.24
N PRO A 38 7.43 0.05 5.68
CA PRO A 38 6.47 -1.04 5.87
C PRO A 38 5.41 -0.74 6.93
N LYS A 39 5.73 0.04 7.97
CA LYS A 39 4.76 0.34 9.03
C LYS A 39 3.68 1.27 8.50
N GLU A 40 4.07 2.30 7.77
CA GLU A 40 3.16 3.25 7.16
C GLU A 40 2.30 2.58 6.08
N ALA A 41 2.95 1.83 5.18
CA ALA A 41 2.28 1.13 4.09
C ALA A 41 1.26 0.09 4.59
N LEU A 42 1.57 -0.66 5.66
CA LEU A 42 0.65 -1.64 6.24
C LEU A 42 -0.53 -0.98 6.98
N ALA A 43 -0.29 0.11 7.69
CA ALA A 43 -1.37 0.84 8.35
C ALA A 43 -2.34 1.44 7.32
N ALA A 44 -1.82 2.06 6.27
CA ALA A 44 -2.62 2.66 5.21
C ALA A 44 -3.35 1.61 4.36
N SER A 45 -2.73 0.47 4.06
CA SER A 45 -3.38 -0.61 3.30
C SER A 45 -4.55 -1.23 4.06
N ALA A 46 -4.40 -1.44 5.38
CA ALA A 46 -5.49 -1.92 6.23
C ALA A 46 -6.66 -0.92 6.27
N ALA A 47 -6.37 0.37 6.43
CA ALA A 47 -7.38 1.42 6.41
C ALA A 47 -8.09 1.49 5.04
N TYR A 48 -7.34 1.39 3.95
CA TYR A 48 -7.90 1.42 2.60
C TYR A 48 -8.79 0.20 2.31
N LEU A 49 -8.34 -1.01 2.64
CA LEU A 49 -9.16 -2.23 2.51
C LEU A 49 -10.44 -2.15 3.36
N SER A 50 -10.37 -1.56 4.55
CA SER A 50 -11.55 -1.34 5.38
C SER A 50 -12.55 -0.41 4.71
N ALA A 51 -12.09 0.70 4.12
CA ALA A 51 -12.95 1.62 3.38
C ALA A 51 -13.59 0.95 2.15
N LEU A 52 -12.80 0.20 1.37
CA LEU A 52 -13.31 -0.56 0.22
C LEU A 52 -14.33 -1.62 0.65
N LYS A 53 -14.12 -2.28 1.81
CA LYS A 53 -15.10 -3.23 2.34
C LYS A 53 -16.43 -2.55 2.69
N VAL A 54 -16.39 -1.33 3.23
CA VAL A 54 -17.61 -0.55 3.49
C VAL A 54 -18.31 -0.19 2.18
N GLU A 55 -17.57 0.19 1.16
CA GLU A 55 -18.11 0.58 -0.16
C GLU A 55 -18.70 -0.60 -0.94
N PHE A 56 -18.00 -1.74 -0.97
CA PHE A 56 -18.37 -2.91 -1.78
C PHE A 56 -19.06 -4.03 -1.00
N GLY A 57 -19.24 -3.87 0.32
CA GLY A 57 -20.04 -4.74 1.17
C GLY A 57 -19.39 -6.07 1.60
N ASN A 58 -18.31 -6.52 0.97
CA ASN A 58 -17.57 -7.70 1.40
C ASN A 58 -16.07 -7.62 1.08
N LEU A 59 -15.28 -8.47 1.75
CA LEU A 59 -13.82 -8.49 1.60
C LEU A 59 -13.34 -8.97 0.23
N GLY A 60 -14.09 -9.84 -0.45
CA GLY A 60 -13.74 -10.32 -1.79
C GLY A 60 -13.79 -9.20 -2.82
N LEU A 61 -14.88 -8.43 -2.82
CA LEU A 61 -15.01 -7.26 -3.71
C LEU A 61 -14.04 -6.14 -3.31
N ALA A 62 -13.78 -5.94 -2.02
CA ALA A 62 -12.79 -4.98 -1.55
C ALA A 62 -11.37 -5.34 -2.04
N ALA A 63 -10.98 -6.62 -1.96
CA ALA A 63 -9.68 -7.07 -2.46
C ALA A 63 -9.57 -6.94 -3.98
N ALA A 64 -10.67 -7.19 -4.71
CA ALA A 64 -10.71 -6.96 -6.16
C ALA A 64 -10.56 -5.47 -6.51
N ALA A 65 -11.19 -4.56 -5.76
CA ALA A 65 -11.10 -3.12 -5.96
C ALA A 65 -9.75 -2.52 -5.50
N TYR A 66 -9.00 -3.23 -4.65
CA TYR A 66 -7.68 -2.80 -4.20
C TYR A 66 -6.60 -2.98 -5.28
N ASN A 67 -6.75 -3.99 -6.15
CA ASN A 67 -5.74 -4.44 -7.12
C ASN A 67 -5.70 -3.56 -8.38
#